data_AF-A0A1G7GP87-F1
#
_entry.id   AF-A0A1G7GP87-F1
#
_cell.length_a   1.000
_cell.length_b   1.000
_cell.length_c   1.000
_cell.angle_alpha   90.00
_cell.angle_beta   90.00
_cell.angle_gamma   90.00
#
_symmetry.space_group_name_H-M   'P 1'
#
loop_
_entity.id
_entity.type
_entity.pdbx_description
1 polymer ?
#
loop_
_entity_poly.entity_id
_entity_poly.type
_entity_poly.pdbx_seq_one_letter_code
_entity_poly.pdbx_strand_id
1 'polypeptide(L)'
;MADTARLNAGLVPRILASWWRPGEVVRGLHPLREGAMLAVLMAAMLVFLIAQAPGHARAAELDHGVPLGGRMAGAAMAVLFVMPLLAYATAWVVQILSRLTPWAISGPAARLALFWALLAIAPAMLLSGLVEGLMGPGAALSVTRLICGIGFLLIWGAGLRAVARTP
;
A
#
# COMPACT_ATOMS: atom_id res chain seq x y z
N MET A 1 -14.06 8.80 -16.14
CA MET A 1 -15.38 8.99 -15.53
C MET A 1 -16.00 7.68 -15.02
N ALA A 2 -16.06 6.59 -15.80
CA ALA A 2 -16.62 5.32 -15.32
C ALA A 2 -15.82 4.65 -14.17
N ASP A 3 -14.49 4.59 -14.24
CA ASP A 3 -13.66 3.97 -13.19
C ASP A 3 -13.65 4.77 -11.87
N THR A 4 -13.64 6.10 -11.95
CA THR A 4 -13.76 6.98 -10.79
C THR A 4 -15.08 6.76 -10.06
N ALA A 5 -16.19 6.51 -10.77
CA ALA A 5 -17.46 6.14 -10.16
C ALA A 5 -17.43 4.74 -9.53
N ARG A 6 -16.74 3.76 -10.15
CA ARG A 6 -16.56 2.40 -9.57
C ARG A 6 -15.73 2.40 -8.28
N LEU A 7 -14.74 3.28 -8.18
CA LEU A 7 -13.94 3.47 -6.97
C LEU A 7 -14.70 4.27 -5.91
N ASN A 8 -15.41 5.34 -6.30
CA ASN A 8 -16.15 6.20 -5.38
C ASN A 8 -17.41 5.54 -4.79
N ALA A 9 -18.01 4.55 -5.46
CA ALA A 9 -19.17 3.82 -4.95
C ALA A 9 -18.86 2.89 -3.75
N GLY A 10 -17.61 2.81 -3.28
CA GLY A 10 -17.26 1.99 -2.12
C GLY A 10 -15.78 1.74 -1.87
N LEU A 11 -14.91 2.75 -1.97
CA LEU A 11 -13.47 2.58 -1.70
C LEU A 11 -13.21 2.04 -0.28
N VAL A 12 -13.79 2.68 0.73
CA VAL A 12 -13.63 2.28 2.14
C VAL A 12 -14.20 0.87 2.39
N PRO A 13 -15.44 0.54 1.97
CA PRO A 13 -15.93 -0.84 2.02
C PRO A 13 -15.02 -1.86 1.35
N ARG A 14 -14.41 -1.55 0.19
CA ARG A 14 -13.48 -2.45 -0.50
C ARG A 14 -12.14 -2.60 0.24
N ILE A 15 -11.64 -1.54 0.86
CA ILE A 15 -10.45 -1.59 1.73
C ILE A 15 -10.72 -2.56 2.88
N LEU A 16 -11.85 -2.41 3.58
CA LEU A 16 -12.24 -3.31 4.66
C LEU A 16 -12.45 -4.74 4.15
N ALA A 17 -13.20 -4.93 3.08
CA ALA A 17 -13.43 -6.25 2.49
C ALA A 17 -12.13 -6.95 2.06
N SER A 18 -11.06 -6.21 1.75
CA SER A 18 -9.76 -6.79 1.38
C SER A 18 -9.12 -7.59 2.51
N TRP A 19 -9.47 -7.34 3.76
CA TRP A 19 -8.95 -8.10 4.91
C TRP A 19 -9.59 -9.49 5.04
N TRP A 20 -10.78 -9.71 4.48
CA TRP A 20 -11.47 -11.00 4.53
C TRP A 20 -11.55 -11.69 3.17
N ARG A 21 -11.70 -10.92 2.07
CA ARG A 21 -11.92 -11.43 0.71
C ARG A 21 -11.02 -10.71 -0.31
N PRO A 22 -9.69 -10.66 -0.11
CA PRO A 22 -8.78 -9.85 -0.94
C PRO A 22 -8.83 -10.19 -2.44
N GLY A 23 -8.84 -11.48 -2.78
CA GLY A 23 -8.84 -11.91 -4.17
C GLY A 23 -10.11 -11.51 -4.94
N GLU A 24 -11.26 -11.46 -4.27
CA GLU A 24 -12.51 -11.02 -4.89
C GLU A 24 -12.52 -9.53 -5.18
N VAL A 25 -11.98 -8.73 -4.25
CA VAL A 25 -11.87 -7.28 -4.44
C VAL A 25 -10.98 -6.97 -5.63
N VAL A 26 -9.81 -7.61 -5.73
CA VAL A 26 -8.88 -7.40 -6.85
C VAL A 26 -9.49 -7.90 -8.17
N ARG A 27 -10.17 -9.05 -8.19
CA ARG A 27 -10.92 -9.51 -9.38
C ARG A 27 -11.99 -8.52 -9.81
N GLY A 28 -12.74 -7.95 -8.87
CA GLY A 28 -13.78 -6.95 -9.15
C GLY A 28 -13.23 -5.57 -9.55
N LEU A 29 -11.93 -5.33 -9.38
CA LEU A 29 -11.22 -4.14 -9.88
C LEU A 29 -10.55 -4.38 -11.23
N HIS A 30 -10.30 -5.63 -11.62
CA HIS A 30 -9.60 -5.95 -12.87
C HIS A 30 -10.59 -6.01 -14.06
N PRO A 31 -10.31 -5.36 -15.21
CA PRO A 31 -9.19 -4.46 -15.47
C PRO A 31 -9.48 -3.02 -14.99
N LEU A 32 -8.44 -2.34 -14.51
CA LEU A 32 -8.48 -0.92 -14.15
C LEU A 32 -7.60 -0.13 -15.13
N ARG A 33 -8.01 1.09 -15.52
CA ARG A 33 -7.17 1.94 -16.39
C ARG A 33 -5.90 2.39 -15.70
N GLU A 34 -4.83 2.64 -16.48
CA GLU A 34 -3.53 3.07 -15.95
C GLU A 34 -3.62 4.29 -15.03
N GLY A 35 -4.34 5.34 -15.47
CA GLY A 35 -4.52 6.54 -14.65
C GLY A 35 -5.24 6.28 -13.32
N ALA A 36 -6.17 5.31 -13.26
CA ALA A 36 -6.84 4.93 -12.03
C ALA A 36 -5.90 4.12 -11.10
N MET A 37 -5.07 3.24 -11.66
CA MET A 37 -4.04 2.52 -10.89
C MET A 37 -3.02 3.47 -10.28
N LEU A 38 -2.58 4.47 -11.04
CA LEU A 38 -1.71 5.54 -10.55
C LEU A 38 -2.37 6.33 -9.42
N ALA A 39 -3.65 6.69 -9.56
CA ALA A 39 -4.38 7.36 -8.49
C ALA A 39 -4.46 6.52 -7.20
N VAL A 40 -4.70 5.21 -7.31
CA VAL A 40 -4.67 4.27 -6.17
C VAL A 40 -3.29 4.23 -5.51
N LEU A 41 -2.22 4.15 -6.31
CA LEU A 41 -0.86 4.17 -5.80
C LEU A 41 -0.55 5.48 -5.07
N MET A 42 -0.86 6.62 -5.68
CA MET A 42 -0.63 7.93 -5.07
C MET A 42 -1.46 8.12 -3.78
N ALA A 43 -2.68 7.61 -3.74
CA ALA A 43 -3.49 7.60 -2.52
C ALA A 43 -2.82 6.76 -1.42
N ALA A 44 -2.28 5.58 -1.76
CA ALA A 44 -1.53 4.76 -0.80
C ALA A 44 -0.28 5.50 -0.28
N MET A 45 0.45 6.19 -1.15
CA MET A 45 1.62 6.98 -0.76
C MET A 45 1.26 8.15 0.16
N LEU A 46 0.17 8.87 -0.13
CA LEU A 46 -0.31 9.95 0.74
C LEU A 46 -0.70 9.41 2.12
N VAL A 47 -1.43 8.28 2.18
CA VAL A 47 -1.75 7.64 3.46
C VAL A 47 -0.49 7.21 4.19
N PHE A 48 0.51 6.67 3.50
CA PHE A 48 1.78 6.28 4.12
C PHE A 48 2.53 7.49 4.70
N LEU A 49 2.53 8.62 4.00
CA LEU A 49 3.14 9.85 4.50
C LEU A 49 2.40 10.36 5.76
N ILE A 50 1.07 10.34 5.73
CA ILE A 50 0.24 10.73 6.88
C ILE A 50 0.50 9.80 8.07
N ALA A 51 0.61 8.49 7.83
CA ALA A 51 0.90 7.50 8.87
C ALA A 51 2.27 7.74 9.53
N GLN A 52 3.26 8.29 8.84
CA GLN A 52 4.58 8.56 9.43
C GLN A 52 4.63 9.86 10.25
N ALA A 53 3.67 10.76 10.07
CA ALA A 53 3.67 12.09 10.70
C ALA A 53 3.76 12.04 12.24
N PRO A 54 2.99 11.20 12.97
CA PRO A 54 3.07 11.15 14.42
C PRO A 54 4.45 10.69 14.93
N GLY A 55 5.07 9.72 14.25
CA GLY A 55 6.42 9.26 14.58
C GLY A 55 7.49 10.35 14.38
N HIS A 56 7.41 11.09 13.28
CA HIS A 56 8.31 12.22 13.04
C HIS A 56 8.08 13.40 14.00
N ALA A 57 6.84 13.65 14.40
CA ALA A 57 6.51 14.65 15.41
C ALA A 57 7.14 14.30 16.77
N ARG A 58 6.98 13.04 17.21
CA ARG A 58 7.64 12.55 18.43
C ARG A 58 9.16 12.70 18.35
N ALA A 59 9.75 12.32 17.22
CA ALA A 59 11.20 12.43 17.03
C ALA A 59 11.70 13.89 17.10
N ALA A 60 10.89 14.86 16.68
CA ALA A 60 11.23 16.28 16.76
C ALA A 60 11.19 16.86 18.17
N GLU A 61 10.34 16.30 19.00
CA GLU A 61 10.29 16.66 20.41
C GLU A 61 11.47 16.04 21.18
N LEU A 62 11.87 14.83 20.83
CA LEU A 62 12.98 14.13 21.49
C LEU A 62 14.36 14.61 21.04
N ASP A 63 14.49 15.03 19.78
CA ASP A 63 15.74 15.52 19.20
C ASP A 63 15.48 16.80 18.38
N HIS A 64 15.92 17.92 18.96
CA HIS A 64 15.79 19.25 18.37
C HIS A 64 16.85 19.55 17.31
N GLY A 65 17.83 18.65 17.08
CA GLY A 65 18.86 18.84 16.04
C GLY A 65 18.31 18.80 14.62
N VAL A 66 17.15 18.16 14.42
CA VAL A 66 16.44 18.16 13.14
C VAL A 66 15.01 18.63 13.36
N PRO A 67 14.54 19.71 12.70
CA PRO A 67 13.16 20.17 12.85
C PRO A 67 12.18 19.23 12.15
N LEU A 68 10.92 19.22 12.61
CA LEU A 68 9.84 18.41 12.02
C LEU A 68 9.70 18.62 10.51
N GLY A 69 9.76 19.88 10.06
CA GLY A 69 9.66 20.22 8.64
C GLY A 69 10.73 19.54 7.79
N GLY A 70 11.97 19.44 8.28
CA GLY A 70 13.06 18.74 7.59
C GLY A 70 12.81 17.24 7.50
N ARG A 71 12.36 16.61 8.59
CA ARG A 71 12.02 15.17 8.61
C ARG A 71 10.87 14.86 7.64
N MET A 72 9.80 15.65 7.68
CA MET A 72 8.64 15.48 6.81
C MET A 72 8.95 15.76 5.34
N ALA A 73 9.82 16.73 5.03
CA ALA A 73 10.25 17.00 3.66
C ALA A 73 11.05 15.82 3.07
N GLY A 74 11.97 15.24 3.85
CA GLY A 74 12.68 14.02 3.46
C GLY A 74 11.74 12.83 3.27
N ALA A 75 10.81 12.63 4.20
CA ALA A 75 9.79 11.58 4.09
C ALA A 75 8.91 11.76 2.85
N ALA A 76 8.46 12.99 2.56
CA ALA A 76 7.67 13.29 1.37
C ALA A 76 8.44 12.99 0.07
N MET A 77 9.74 13.33 0.00
CA MET A 77 10.59 12.99 -1.14
C MET A 77 10.67 11.48 -1.34
N ALA A 78 10.96 10.73 -0.28
CA ALA A 78 11.05 9.27 -0.34
C ALA A 78 9.70 8.62 -0.71
N VAL A 79 8.60 9.08 -0.13
CA VAL A 79 7.29 8.43 -0.26
C VAL A 79 6.55 8.84 -1.53
N LEU A 80 6.60 10.11 -1.94
CA LEU A 80 5.82 10.58 -3.10
C LEU A 80 6.56 10.43 -4.42
N PHE A 81 7.89 10.33 -4.40
CA PHE A 81 8.70 10.20 -5.61
C PHE A 81 9.40 8.85 -5.68
N VAL A 82 10.19 8.47 -4.67
CA VAL A 82 11.03 7.25 -4.76
C VAL A 82 10.17 5.98 -4.66
N MET A 83 9.26 5.89 -3.69
CA MET A 83 8.45 4.69 -3.46
C MET A 83 7.55 4.28 -4.65
N PRO A 84 6.87 5.19 -5.38
CA PRO A 84 6.14 4.84 -6.59
C PRO A 84 7.02 4.16 -7.64
N LEU A 85 8.24 4.66 -7.84
CA LEU A 85 9.19 4.05 -8.79
C LEU A 85 9.56 2.63 -8.33
N LEU A 86 9.82 2.44 -7.04
CA LEU A 86 10.08 1.12 -6.47
C LEU A 86 8.88 0.18 -6.60
N ALA A 87 7.65 0.66 -6.42
CA ALA A 87 6.43 -0.12 -6.59
C ALA A 87 6.26 -0.57 -8.05
N TYR A 88 6.52 0.32 -9.02
CA TYR A 88 6.53 -0.04 -10.45
C TYR A 88 7.60 -1.08 -10.77
N ALA A 89 8.83 -0.89 -10.29
CA ALA A 89 9.91 -1.85 -10.48
C ALA A 89 9.56 -3.22 -9.86
N THR A 90 8.98 -3.23 -8.66
CA THR A 90 8.54 -4.45 -7.98
C THR A 90 7.46 -5.19 -8.79
N ALA A 91 6.45 -4.47 -9.27
CA ALA A 91 5.39 -5.08 -10.08
C ALA A 91 5.94 -5.64 -11.41
N TRP A 92 6.93 -4.98 -12.01
CA TRP A 92 7.62 -5.47 -13.20
C TRP A 92 8.44 -6.75 -12.92
N VAL A 93 9.18 -6.79 -11.80
CA VAL A 93 9.89 -8.00 -11.36
C VAL A 93 8.91 -9.15 -11.15
N VAL A 94 7.80 -8.91 -10.45
CA VAL A 94 6.75 -9.92 -10.21
C VAL A 94 6.17 -10.44 -11.53
N GLN A 95 5.91 -9.55 -12.48
CA GLN A 95 5.47 -9.95 -13.82
C GLN A 95 6.48 -10.90 -14.48
N ILE A 96 7.78 -10.57 -14.45
CA ILE A 96 8.82 -11.41 -15.07
C ILE A 96 8.91 -12.75 -14.37
N LEU A 97 8.99 -12.77 -13.03
CA LEU A 97 9.09 -14.01 -12.26
C LEU A 97 7.85 -14.89 -12.44
N SER A 98 6.65 -14.31 -12.60
CA SER A 98 5.43 -15.09 -12.83
C SER A 98 5.51 -15.94 -14.10
N ARG A 99 6.28 -15.52 -15.12
CA ARG A 99 6.47 -16.27 -16.37
C ARG A 99 7.32 -17.53 -16.21
N LEU A 100 8.08 -17.62 -15.11
CA LEU A 100 8.82 -18.84 -14.75
C LEU A 100 7.91 -19.88 -14.10
N THR A 101 6.65 -19.53 -13.85
CA THR A 101 5.65 -20.41 -13.24
C THR A 101 4.50 -20.68 -14.21
N PRO A 102 3.67 -21.71 -13.98
CA PRO A 102 2.44 -21.92 -14.76
C PRO A 102 1.41 -20.79 -14.64
N TRP A 103 1.58 -19.88 -13.69
CA TRP A 103 0.63 -18.86 -13.30
C TRP A 103 1.04 -17.50 -13.87
N ALA A 104 0.91 -17.32 -15.18
CA ALA A 104 1.32 -16.09 -15.85
C ALA A 104 0.43 -14.90 -15.45
N ILE A 105 1.06 -13.78 -15.07
CA ILE A 105 0.38 -12.54 -14.70
C ILE A 105 0.74 -11.43 -15.69
N SER A 106 -0.25 -10.67 -16.15
CA SER A 106 -0.01 -9.51 -17.02
C SER A 106 0.54 -8.31 -16.24
N GLY A 107 1.30 -7.44 -16.89
CA GLY A 107 1.92 -6.28 -16.23
C GLY A 107 0.90 -5.35 -15.54
N PRO A 108 -0.20 -4.96 -16.20
CA PRO A 108 -1.30 -4.22 -15.57
C PRO A 108 -1.90 -4.95 -14.37
N ALA A 109 -2.07 -6.27 -14.44
CA ALA A 109 -2.61 -7.07 -13.35
C ALA A 109 -1.66 -7.15 -12.14
N ALA A 110 -0.36 -7.30 -12.37
CA ALA A 110 0.65 -7.29 -11.31
C ALA A 110 0.70 -5.95 -10.57
N ARG A 111 0.63 -4.84 -11.33
CA ARG A 111 0.56 -3.47 -10.78
C ARG A 111 -0.71 -3.25 -9.99
N LEU A 112 -1.87 -3.63 -10.53
CA LEU A 112 -3.15 -3.52 -9.81
C LEU A 112 -3.10 -4.27 -8.48
N ALA A 113 -2.63 -5.52 -8.47
CA ALA A 113 -2.54 -6.34 -7.26
C ALA A 113 -1.64 -5.68 -6.19
N LEU A 114 -0.47 -5.16 -6.58
CA LEU A 114 0.47 -4.50 -5.68
C LEU A 114 -0.09 -3.16 -5.16
N PHE A 115 -0.55 -2.30 -6.07
CA PHE A 115 -0.99 -0.95 -5.71
C PHE A 115 -2.25 -0.99 -4.85
N TRP A 116 -3.17 -1.92 -5.15
CA TRP A 116 -4.32 -2.14 -4.30
C TRP A 116 -3.93 -2.66 -2.92
N ALA A 117 -3.00 -3.61 -2.82
CA ALA A 117 -2.55 -4.13 -1.54
C ALA A 117 -1.92 -3.03 -0.66
N LEU A 118 -1.10 -2.14 -1.25
CA LEU A 118 -0.55 -0.97 -0.57
C LEU A 118 -1.62 -0.03 -0.03
N LEU A 119 -2.71 0.19 -0.78
CA LEU A 119 -3.83 1.02 -0.31
C LEU A 119 -4.69 0.28 0.74
N ALA A 120 -4.91 -1.03 0.58
CA ALA A 120 -5.79 -1.81 1.43
C ALA A 120 -5.27 -1.97 2.87
N ILE A 121 -3.95 -1.92 3.06
CA ILE A 121 -3.32 -1.93 4.38
C ILE A 121 -3.33 -0.56 5.08
N ALA A 122 -3.87 0.48 4.45
CA ALA A 122 -3.96 1.83 5.00
C ALA A 122 -4.41 1.89 6.48
N PRO A 123 -5.46 1.16 6.93
CA PRO A 123 -5.87 1.19 8.33
C PRO A 123 -4.79 0.71 9.29
N ALA A 124 -4.05 -0.35 8.93
CA ALA A 124 -2.97 -0.90 9.74
C ALA A 124 -1.73 0.02 9.75
N MET A 125 -1.44 0.68 8.63
CA MET A 125 -0.37 1.68 8.53
C MET A 125 -0.65 2.87 9.43
N LEU A 126 -1.86 3.44 9.35
CA LEU A 126 -2.29 4.57 10.17
C LEU A 126 -2.24 4.22 11.67
N LEU A 127 -2.72 3.01 12.03
CA LEU A 127 -2.62 2.53 13.40
C LEU A 127 -1.16 2.43 13.87
N SER A 128 -0.27 1.84 13.05
CA SER A 128 1.16 1.73 13.38
C SER A 128 1.80 3.10 13.60
N GLY A 129 1.46 4.07 12.75
CA GLY A 129 1.89 5.46 12.86
C GLY A 129 1.46 6.14 14.16
N LEU A 130 0.18 5.99 14.52
CA LEU A 130 -0.35 6.51 15.78
C LEU A 130 0.34 5.86 17.00
N VAL A 131 0.52 4.55 16.99
CA VAL A 131 1.24 3.85 18.08
C VAL A 131 2.68 4.34 18.19
N GLU A 132 3.37 4.55 17.08
CA GLU A 132 4.73 5.07 17.07
C GLU A 132 4.82 6.49 17.65
N GLY A 133 3.93 7.40 17.25
CA GLY A 133 3.92 8.76 17.77
C GLY A 133 3.59 8.83 19.26
N LEU A 134 2.55 8.11 19.69
CA LEU A 134 2.03 8.20 21.06
C LEU A 134 2.84 7.37 22.05
N MET A 135 3.14 6.11 21.74
CA MET A 135 3.81 5.19 22.66
C MET A 135 5.32 5.10 22.43
N GLY A 136 5.79 5.34 21.20
CA GLY A 136 7.19 5.15 20.83
C GLY A 136 7.57 3.68 20.61
N PRO A 137 8.88 3.37 20.62
CA PRO A 137 9.37 2.00 20.41
C PRO A 137 8.89 1.04 21.49
N GLY A 138 8.43 -0.16 21.09
CA GLY A 138 7.99 -1.20 22.02
C GLY A 138 7.23 -2.35 21.37
N ALA A 139 6.68 -3.24 22.21
CA ALA A 139 5.93 -4.41 21.76
C ALA A 139 4.68 -4.03 20.96
N ALA A 140 3.93 -3.01 21.40
CA ALA A 140 2.73 -2.55 20.70
C ALA A 140 3.04 -2.10 19.26
N LEU A 141 4.09 -1.30 19.06
CA LEU A 141 4.52 -0.86 17.74
C LEU A 141 4.98 -2.02 16.86
N SER A 142 5.68 -2.99 17.46
CA SER A 142 6.15 -4.19 16.76
C SER A 142 4.97 -5.03 16.26
N VAL A 143 3.94 -5.22 17.10
CA VAL A 143 2.72 -5.96 16.75
C VAL A 143 1.94 -5.26 15.64
N THR A 144 1.73 -3.95 15.72
CA THR A 144 0.98 -3.23 14.67
C THR A 144 1.70 -3.24 13.32
N ARG A 145 3.03 -3.06 13.34
CA ARG A 145 3.86 -3.21 12.12
C ARG A 145 3.83 -4.63 11.56
N LEU A 146 3.85 -5.65 12.41
CA LEU A 146 3.73 -7.04 12.00
C LEU A 146 2.38 -7.32 11.35
N ILE A 147 1.28 -6.87 11.96
CA ILE A 147 -0.08 -6.97 11.40
C ILE A 147 -0.13 -6.28 10.03
N CYS A 148 0.46 -5.09 9.91
CA CYS A 148 0.53 -4.36 8.64
C CYS A 148 1.30 -5.14 7.58
N GLY A 149 2.48 -5.67 7.91
CA GLY A 149 3.31 -6.45 6.99
C GLY A 149 2.67 -7.79 6.57
N ILE A 150 2.11 -8.54 7.52
CA ILE A 150 1.40 -9.78 7.23
C ILE A 150 0.15 -9.50 6.40
N GLY A 151 -0.63 -8.48 6.77
CA GLY A 151 -1.81 -8.05 6.02
C GLY A 151 -1.46 -7.70 4.57
N PHE A 152 -0.36 -6.98 4.34
CA PHE A 152 0.15 -6.69 3.01
C PHE A 152 0.42 -7.95 2.20
N LEU A 153 1.20 -8.88 2.74
CA LEU A 153 1.58 -10.11 2.05
C LEU A 153 0.37 -10.99 1.73
N LEU A 154 -0.59 -11.10 2.66
CA LEU A 154 -1.81 -11.89 2.46
C LEU A 154 -2.70 -11.27 1.38
N ILE A 155 -2.94 -9.95 1.44
CA ILE A 155 -3.78 -9.24 0.46
C ILE A 155 -3.12 -9.27 -0.92
N TRP A 156 -1.83 -8.97 -0.99
CA TRP A 156 -1.09 -8.95 -2.23
C TRP A 156 -1.00 -10.33 -2.88
N GLY A 157 -0.64 -11.36 -2.11
CA GLY A 157 -0.55 -12.74 -2.58
C GLY A 157 -1.90 -13.29 -3.06
N ALA A 158 -2.99 -12.99 -2.34
CA ALA A 158 -4.33 -13.35 -2.78
C ALA A 158 -4.76 -12.57 -4.04
N GLY A 159 -4.39 -11.29 -4.15
CA GLY A 159 -4.61 -10.47 -5.33
C GLY A 159 -3.91 -11.02 -6.57
N LEU A 160 -2.64 -11.39 -6.45
CA LEU A 160 -1.85 -12.01 -7.54
C LEU A 160 -2.48 -13.32 -8.00
N ARG A 161 -2.84 -14.22 -7.07
CA ARG A 161 -3.53 -15.48 -7.40
C ARG A 161 -4.85 -15.24 -8.11
N ALA A 162 -5.58 -14.19 -7.75
CA ALA A 162 -6.89 -13.90 -8.30
C ALA A 162 -6.85 -13.39 -9.75
N VAL A 163 -5.72 -12.84 -10.20
CA VAL A 163 -5.52 -12.31 -11.56
C VAL A 163 -4.55 -13.14 -12.40
N ALA A 164 -3.96 -14.17 -11.82
CA ALA A 164 -3.17 -15.16 -12.54
C ALA A 164 -4.08 -15.92 -13.52
N ARG A 165 -3.58 -16.17 -14.73
CA ARG A 165 -4.26 -17.04 -15.67
C ARG A 165 -3.98 -18.49 -15.25
N THR A 166 -5.03 -19.25 -14.95
CA THR A 166 -4.92 -20.71 -14.91
C THR A 166 -4.77 -21.23 -16.34
N PRO A 167 -3.91 -22.25 -16.56
CA PRO A 167 -3.80 -22.92 -17.86
C PRO A 167 -5.12 -23.59 -18.27
#